data_AF-F7W631-F1
#
_entry.id   AF-F7W631-F1
#
_cell.length_a   1.000
_cell.length_b   1.000
_cell.length_c   1.000
_cell.angle_alpha   90.00
_cell.angle_beta   90.00
_cell.angle_gamma   90.00
#
_symmetry.space_group_name_H-M   'P 1'
#
loop_
_entity.id
_entity.type
_entity.pdbx_description
1 polymer ?
#
loop_
_entity_poly.entity_id
_entity_poly.type
_entity_poly.pdbx_seq_one_letter_code
_entity_poly.pdbx_strand_id
1 'polypeptide(L)'
;MKAAGFVNITKKDYLIPASPWSKDPKLKELGLFFRTTWLSDIEGVCQFMFGNVMGWEKQDISTYIAHLKTELKNPDIHAYMVFRVVYAQKPLDA
;
A
#
# COMPACT_ATOMS: atom_id res chain seq x y z
N MET A 1 -19.19 -1.73 -11.70
CA MET A 1 -19.93 -2.79 -10.97
C MET A 1 -21.42 -2.73 -11.25
N LYS A 2 -22.16 -1.67 -10.88
CA LYS A 2 -23.61 -1.56 -11.17
C LYS A 2 -23.96 -1.71 -12.66
N ALA A 3 -23.31 -0.92 -13.52
CA ALA A 3 -23.52 -1.00 -14.98
C ALA A 3 -23.13 -2.36 -15.60
N ALA A 4 -22.36 -3.17 -14.89
CA ALA A 4 -21.97 -4.51 -15.30
C ALA A 4 -22.88 -5.60 -14.69
N GLY A 5 -24.03 -5.23 -14.09
CA GLY A 5 -25.03 -6.15 -13.55
C GLY A 5 -24.74 -6.74 -12.17
N PHE A 6 -23.68 -6.30 -11.48
CA PHE A 6 -23.36 -6.81 -10.14
C PHE A 6 -24.30 -6.25 -9.05
N VAL A 7 -24.67 -7.11 -8.10
CA VAL A 7 -25.50 -6.81 -6.93
C VAL A 7 -24.70 -6.93 -5.63
N ASN A 8 -25.29 -6.49 -4.50
CA ASN A 8 -24.67 -6.52 -3.17
C ASN A 8 -23.27 -5.90 -3.10
N ILE A 9 -23.11 -4.75 -3.77
CA ILE A 9 -21.83 -4.03 -3.83
C ILE A 9 -21.48 -3.48 -2.45
N THR A 10 -20.36 -3.94 -1.92
CA THR A 10 -19.81 -3.50 -0.64
C THR A 10 -18.49 -2.79 -0.87
N LYS A 11 -18.33 -1.65 -0.22
CA LYS A 11 -17.09 -0.88 -0.17
C LYS A 11 -16.64 -0.82 1.29
N LYS A 12 -15.39 -1.20 1.55
CA LYS A 12 -14.75 -1.11 2.87
C LYS A 12 -13.40 -0.43 2.73
N ASP A 13 -13.16 0.54 3.60
CA ASP A 13 -11.89 1.24 3.69
C ASP A 13 -11.17 0.77 4.96
N TYR A 14 -9.90 0.37 4.81
CA TYR A 14 -9.04 -0.06 5.91
C TYR A 14 -7.88 0.92 6.04
N LEU A 15 -7.65 1.44 7.23
CA LEU A 15 -6.44 2.20 7.52
C LEU A 15 -5.30 1.22 7.77
N ILE A 16 -4.26 1.28 6.94
CA ILE A 16 -3.08 0.42 7.04
C ILE A 16 -1.87 1.30 7.40
N PRO A 17 -1.31 1.16 8.61
CA PRO A 17 -0.07 1.84 8.98
C PRO A 17 1.09 1.39 8.09
N ALA A 18 1.98 2.31 7.75
CA ALA A 18 3.19 2.00 6.99
C ALA A 18 4.27 1.30 7.84
N SER A 19 4.21 1.49 9.16
CA SER A 19 5.15 0.96 10.15
C SER A 19 4.39 0.64 11.45
N PRO A 20 4.95 -0.15 12.39
CA PRO A 20 4.24 -0.59 13.60
C PRO A 20 4.16 0.49 14.70
N TRP A 21 3.75 1.71 14.34
CA TRP A 21 3.67 2.87 15.24
C TRP A 21 2.34 2.96 16.02
N SER A 22 1.29 2.29 15.55
CA SER A 22 -0.01 2.33 16.21
C SER A 22 0.04 1.67 17.59
N LYS A 23 -0.73 2.23 18.54
CA LYS A 23 -0.94 1.64 19.87
C LYS A 23 -1.95 0.49 19.85
N ASP A 24 -2.82 0.45 18.84
CA ASP A 24 -3.75 -0.66 18.62
C ASP A 24 -2.94 -1.92 18.21
N PRO A 25 -3.06 -3.05 18.93
CA PRO A 25 -2.28 -4.26 18.64
C PRO A 25 -2.46 -4.79 17.22
N LYS A 26 -3.68 -4.73 16.67
CA LYS A 26 -4.00 -5.21 15.33
C LYS A 26 -3.41 -4.30 14.26
N LEU A 27 -3.54 -2.98 14.43
CA LEU A 27 -2.93 -2.02 13.50
C LEU A 27 -1.40 -2.06 13.57
N LYS A 28 -0.83 -2.30 14.75
CA LYS A 28 0.61 -2.49 14.94
C LYS A 28 1.14 -3.69 14.18
N GLU A 29 0.45 -4.82 14.28
CA GLU A 29 0.77 -6.04 13.53
C GLU A 29 0.65 -5.81 12.01
N LEU A 30 -0.42 -5.16 11.55
CA LEU A 30 -0.57 -4.78 10.14
C LEU A 30 0.58 -3.88 9.65
N GLY A 31 0.99 -2.90 10.46
CA GLY A 31 2.13 -2.03 10.13
C GLY A 31 3.46 -2.78 10.06
N LEU A 32 3.64 -3.82 10.87
CA LEU A 32 4.82 -4.70 10.78
C LEU A 32 4.82 -5.47 9.45
N PHE A 33 3.69 -6.08 9.08
CA PHE A 33 3.58 -6.79 7.81
C PHE A 33 3.80 -5.85 6.63
N PHE A 34 3.14 -4.69 6.64
CA PHE A 34 3.28 -3.71 5.58
C PHE A 34 4.73 -3.26 5.39
N ARG A 35 5.41 -2.84 6.47
CA ARG A 35 6.83 -2.47 6.45
C ARG A 35 7.69 -3.60 5.88
N THR A 36 7.43 -4.84 6.30
CA THR A 36 8.21 -6.00 5.87
C THR A 36 8.05 -6.25 4.37
N THR A 37 6.80 -6.28 3.89
CA THR A 37 6.49 -6.45 2.46
C THR A 37 7.13 -5.34 1.63
N TRP A 38 6.99 -4.08 2.04
CA TRP A 38 7.58 -2.98 1.29
C TRP A 38 9.10 -3.03 1.28
N LEU A 39 9.76 -3.24 2.42
CA LEU A 39 11.23 -3.31 2.44
C LEU A 39 11.79 -4.43 1.54
N SER A 40 11.01 -5.49 1.28
CA SER A 40 11.38 -6.57 0.36
C SER A 40 11.21 -6.24 -1.13
N ASP A 41 10.32 -5.32 -1.51
CA ASP A 41 9.94 -5.08 -2.93
C ASP A 41 10.06 -3.61 -3.40
N ILE A 42 10.35 -2.67 -2.49
CA ILE A 42 10.35 -1.23 -2.79
C ILE A 42 11.30 -0.83 -3.91
N GLU A 43 12.36 -1.61 -4.10
CA GLU A 43 13.34 -1.40 -5.16
C GLU A 43 12.73 -1.63 -6.54
N GLY A 44 12.01 -2.75 -6.74
CA GLY A 44 11.34 -3.06 -7.99
C GLY A 44 10.22 -2.07 -8.30
N VAL A 45 9.41 -1.75 -7.29
CA VAL A 45 8.30 -0.78 -7.41
C VAL A 45 8.81 0.60 -7.84
N CYS A 46 9.83 1.14 -7.16
CA CYS A 46 10.37 2.46 -7.48
C CYS A 46 11.09 2.48 -8.82
N GLN A 47 11.85 1.44 -9.19
CA GLN A 47 12.51 1.37 -10.50
C GLN A 47 11.49 1.37 -11.65
N PHE A 48 10.40 0.59 -11.53
CA PHE A 48 9.37 0.58 -12.55
C PHE A 48 8.60 1.91 -12.61
N MET A 49 8.07 2.36 -11.47
CA MET A 49 7.23 3.56 -11.45
C MET A 49 8.03 4.82 -11.79
N PHE A 50 9.16 5.05 -11.13
CA PHE A 50 9.90 6.30 -11.33
C PHE A 50 10.74 6.28 -12.60
N GLY A 51 11.34 5.13 -12.94
CA GLY A 51 12.11 4.99 -14.16
C GLY A 51 11.22 4.93 -15.39
N ASN A 52 10.38 3.91 -15.52
CA ASN A 52 9.65 3.65 -16.77
C ASN A 52 8.43 4.56 -16.96
N VAL A 53 7.78 5.01 -15.88
CA VAL A 53 6.56 5.84 -16.00
C VAL A 53 6.88 7.33 -15.85
N MET A 54 7.79 7.70 -14.94
CA MET A 54 8.08 9.11 -14.63
C MET A 54 9.40 9.64 -15.21
N GLY A 55 10.22 8.78 -15.83
CA GLY A 55 11.45 9.19 -16.52
C GLY A 55 12.60 9.62 -15.62
N TRP A 56 12.64 9.17 -14.36
CA TRP A 56 13.74 9.48 -13.44
C TRP A 56 15.02 8.73 -13.81
N GLU A 57 16.15 9.35 -13.54
CA GLU A 57 17.45 8.71 -13.65
C GLU A 57 17.65 7.66 -12.56
N LYS A 58 18.32 6.55 -12.89
CA LYS A 58 18.50 5.42 -11.95
C LYS A 58 19.16 5.84 -10.64
N GLN A 59 20.12 6.77 -10.70
CA GLN A 59 20.83 7.27 -9.53
C GLN A 59 19.90 8.04 -8.56
N ASP A 60 18.97 8.83 -9.10
CA ASP A 60 17.99 9.56 -8.29
C ASP A 60 17.02 8.59 -7.62
N ILE A 61 16.61 7.55 -8.35
CA ILE A 61 15.76 6.48 -7.82
C ILE A 61 16.46 5.75 -6.66
N SER A 62 17.73 5.37 -6.82
CA SER A 62 18.51 4.70 -5.77
C SER A 62 18.67 5.59 -4.53
N THR A 63 18.95 6.87 -4.71
CA THR A 63 19.03 7.85 -3.62
C THR A 63 17.70 7.95 -2.88
N TYR A 64 16.60 8.10 -3.61
CA TYR A 64 15.25 8.16 -3.04
C TYR A 64 14.90 6.89 -2.26
N ILE A 65 15.18 5.70 -2.80
CA ILE A 65 14.93 4.42 -2.11
C ILE A 65 15.68 4.35 -0.78
N ALA A 66 16.92 4.86 -0.70
CA ALA A 66 17.68 4.87 0.54
C ALA A 66 17.02 5.73 1.63
N HIS A 67 16.52 6.91 1.26
CA HIS A 67 15.75 7.77 2.17
C HIS A 67 14.43 7.09 2.58
N LEU A 68 13.68 6.54 1.64
CA LEU A 68 12.40 5.90 1.90
C LEU A 68 12.53 4.66 2.81
N LYS A 69 13.58 3.84 2.61
CA LYS A 69 13.90 2.71 3.50
C LYS A 69 14.20 3.17 4.93
N THR A 70 14.78 4.36 5.09
CA THR A 70 15.09 4.95 6.41
C THR A 70 13.81 5.43 7.09
N GLU A 71 12.96 6.15 6.37
CA GLU A 71 11.69 6.67 6.89
C GLU A 71 10.70 5.56 7.24
N LEU A 72 10.57 4.51 6.41
CA LEU A 72 9.74 3.34 6.72
C LEU A 72 10.18 2.63 8.00
N LYS A 73 11.45 2.75 8.39
CA LYS A 73 11.96 2.15 9.63
C LYS A 73 11.73 3.03 10.85
N ASN A 74 11.41 4.31 10.66
CA ASN A 74 11.20 5.28 11.72
C ASN A 74 9.76 5.19 12.28
N PRO A 75 9.55 4.73 13.53
CA PRO A 75 8.22 4.63 14.13
C PRO A 75 7.62 5.99 14.51
N ASP A 76 8.41 7.07 14.56
CA ASP A 76 7.90 8.42 14.85
C ASP A 76 7.13 9.02 13.66
N ILE A 77 7.32 8.43 12.47
CA ILE A 77 6.55 8.77 11.28
C ILE A 77 5.27 7.92 11.26
N HIS A 78 4.15 8.55 11.58
CA HIS A 78 2.83 7.91 11.60
C HIS A 78 2.19 7.81 10.20
N ALA A 79 2.97 7.42 9.19
CA ALA A 79 2.47 7.26 7.83
C ALA A 79 1.46 6.11 7.76
N TYR A 80 0.41 6.31 6.97
CA TYR A 80 -0.61 5.31 6.69
C TYR A 80 -1.15 5.45 5.27
N MET A 81 -1.81 4.40 4.79
CA MET A 81 -2.60 4.44 3.58
C MET A 81 -4.02 3.94 3.84
N VAL A 82 -4.96 4.38 3.01
CA VAL A 82 -6.32 3.87 3.00
C VAL A 82 -6.41 2.78 1.94
N PHE A 83 -6.51 1.53 2.39
CA PHE A 83 -6.71 0.38 1.51
C PHE A 83 -8.20 0.14 1.31
N ARG A 84 -8.69 0.45 0.11
CA ARG A 84 -10.10 0.31 -0.27
C ARG A 84 -10.36 -1.03 -0.92
N VAL A 85 -11.16 -1.85 -0.26
CA VAL A 85 -11.67 -3.11 -0.81
C VAL A 85 -13.09 -2.89 -1.31
N VAL A 86 -13.32 -3.20 -2.59
CA VAL A 86 -14.66 -3.18 -3.19
C VAL A 86 -14.94 -4.58 -3.71
N TYR A 87 -16.02 -5.18 -3.24
CA TYR A 87 -16.47 -6.50 -3.69
C TYR A 87 -17.97 -6.49 -3.95
N ALA A 88 -18.40 -7.35 -4.87
CA ALA A 88 -19.78 -7.49 -5.30
C ALA A 88 -19.98 -8.91 -5.83
N GLN A 89 -21.23 -9.32 -6.01
CA GLN A 89 -21.57 -10.63 -6.56
C GLN A 89 -22.44 -10.49 -7.80
N LYS A 90 -22.38 -11.48 -8.70
CA LYS A 90 -23.40 -11.60 -9.74
C LYS A 90 -24.76 -11.96 -9.10
N PRO A 91 -25.89 -11.60 -9.72
CA PRO A 91 -27.19 -12.13 -9.32
C PRO A 91 -27.14 -13.67 -9.31
N LEU A 92 -27.87 -14.29 -8.38
CA LEU A 92 -27.85 -15.76 -8.23
C LEU A 92 -28.60 -16.47 -9.37
N ASP A 93 -29.43 -15.72 -10.07
CA ASP A 93 -30.28 -16.08 -11.20
C ASP A 93 -29.68 -15.67 -12.57
N ALA A 94 -28.43 -15.18 -12.59
CA ALA A 94 -27.73 -14.73 -13.80
C ALA A 94 -27.01 -15.87 -14.55
#